data_AF-A0A4Q1FL01-F1
#
_entry.id   AF-A0A4Q1FL01-F1
#
_cell.length_a   1.000
_cell.length_b   1.000
_cell.length_c   1.000
_cell.angle_alpha   90.00
_cell.angle_beta   90.00
_cell.angle_gamma   90.00
#
_symmetry.space_group_name_H-M   'P 1'
#
loop_
_entity.id
_entity.type
_entity.pdbx_description
1 polymer ?
#
loop_
_entity_poly.entity_id
_entity_poly.type
_entity_poly.pdbx_seq_one_letter_code
_entity_poly.pdbx_strand_id
1 'polypeptide(L)'
;MDIKQDIYSIDFAKTKVIWFADTPLIVPDTFTFEQEKYVKAALRTLFYGNTSVDNILKSSYFKDHVEVLLEHERSYENSELKEYDDLRNTFFQFQEKIYLKYKQVLRNINFEGKSNAYSHCGIIYKKLDSNFSALRMLIKYDYIYECYAIIRQIIEQIAFAYDTQFRNEIEDFQSPTKSISKLKEFYPKIGILYGELSSKTHIDSSQFQNHFYVNLKNKEDAGVILRSRKKTFSICHRALIMLDLYACVFEHIFYDEINDFSCIKKNRTLLKKRETRNYINVFAKDYNKLMKKKIAKDD
;
A
#
# COMPACT_ATOMS: atom_id res chain seq x y z
N MET A 1 21.58 -1.85 -28.67
CA MET A 1 20.15 -2.04 -28.96
C MET A 1 19.40 -1.24 -27.91
N ASP A 2 19.07 0.01 -28.23
CA ASP A 2 18.40 0.94 -27.32
C ASP A 2 16.93 0.56 -27.19
N ILE A 3 16.63 -0.30 -26.21
CA ILE A 3 15.25 -0.48 -25.77
C ILE A 3 14.94 0.73 -24.90
N LYS A 4 14.37 1.77 -25.52
CA LYS A 4 13.57 2.76 -24.79
C LYS A 4 12.41 1.99 -24.15
N GLN A 5 12.60 1.52 -22.93
CA GLN A 5 11.52 0.95 -22.13
C GLN A 5 10.47 2.04 -21.96
N ASP A 6 9.28 1.78 -22.51
CA ASP A 6 8.10 2.59 -22.32
C ASP A 6 7.84 2.78 -20.81
N ILE A 7 8.05 4.02 -20.34
CA ILE A 7 7.75 4.45 -18.98
C ILE A 7 6.23 4.67 -18.91
N TYR A 8 5.46 3.59 -18.78
CA TYR A 8 4.06 3.66 -18.37
C TYR A 8 3.90 3.08 -16.97
N SER A 9 4.64 3.59 -15.98
CA SER A 9 4.08 3.66 -14.64
C SER A 9 3.18 4.89 -14.62
N ILE A 10 1.90 4.73 -14.96
CA ILE A 10 0.93 5.81 -14.81
C ILE A 10 0.77 6.02 -13.30
N ASP A 11 1.42 7.07 -12.77
CA ASP A 11 1.21 7.51 -11.41
C ASP A 11 -0.17 8.15 -11.32
N PHE A 12 -1.13 7.39 -10.84
CA PHE A 12 -2.50 7.83 -10.58
C PHE A 12 -2.61 8.69 -9.30
N ALA A 13 -1.54 9.42 -8.92
CA ALA A 13 -1.35 10.07 -7.63
C ALA A 13 -2.57 10.87 -7.13
N LYS A 14 -3.28 11.55 -8.04
CA LYS A 14 -4.47 12.38 -7.77
C LYS A 14 -5.71 11.86 -8.48
N THR A 15 -6.04 10.60 -8.22
CA THR A 15 -7.29 10.00 -8.71
C THR A 15 -8.11 9.43 -7.55
N LYS A 16 -9.43 9.35 -7.69
CA LYS A 16 -10.30 8.53 -6.83
C LYS A 16 -10.84 7.36 -7.64
N VAL A 17 -11.33 6.35 -6.94
CA VAL A 17 -11.85 5.12 -7.56
C VAL A 17 -13.36 5.08 -7.37
N ILE A 18 -14.08 4.97 -8.47
CA ILE A 18 -15.51 4.71 -8.48
C ILE A 18 -15.70 3.22 -8.77
N TRP A 19 -16.34 2.50 -7.86
CA TRP A 19 -16.64 1.08 -8.05
C TRP A 19 -18.03 0.89 -8.66
N PHE A 20 -18.12 0.01 -9.65
CA PHE A 20 -19.40 -0.47 -10.20
C PHE A 20 -19.26 -1.95 -10.62
N ALA A 21 -20.08 -2.84 -10.06
CA ALA A 21 -20.08 -4.28 -10.37
C ALA A 21 -18.65 -4.87 -10.45
N ASP A 22 -17.86 -4.66 -9.39
CA ASP A 22 -16.45 -5.06 -9.27
C ASP A 22 -15.43 -4.46 -10.25
N THR A 23 -15.89 -3.60 -11.16
CA THR A 23 -15.03 -2.87 -12.10
C THR A 23 -14.60 -1.54 -11.48
N PRO A 24 -13.28 -1.29 -11.28
CA PRO A 24 -12.79 -0.01 -10.83
C PRO A 24 -12.74 0.98 -12.00
N LEU A 25 -13.38 2.14 -11.83
CA LEU A 25 -13.12 3.28 -12.69
C LEU A 25 -12.21 4.29 -11.98
N ILE A 26 -11.10 4.61 -12.63
CA ILE A 26 -10.14 5.59 -12.15
C ILE A 26 -10.54 6.96 -12.70
N VAL A 27 -10.84 7.90 -11.82
CA VAL A 27 -11.21 9.28 -12.20
C VAL A 27 -10.36 10.28 -11.43
N PRO A 28 -10.16 11.51 -11.91
CA PRO A 28 -9.45 12.55 -11.16
C PRO A 28 -9.99 12.71 -9.72
N ASP A 29 -9.15 13.07 -8.76
CA ASP A 29 -9.60 13.35 -7.38
C ASP A 29 -10.56 14.55 -7.31
N THR A 30 -10.52 15.43 -8.31
CA THR A 30 -11.46 16.53 -8.53
C THR A 30 -12.84 16.11 -9.04
N PHE A 31 -13.06 14.81 -9.32
CA PHE A 31 -14.31 14.32 -9.89
C PHE A 31 -15.46 14.44 -8.89
N THR A 32 -16.46 15.26 -9.24
CA THR A 32 -17.57 15.62 -8.35
C THR A 32 -18.54 14.45 -8.11
N PHE A 33 -19.36 14.57 -7.08
CA PHE A 33 -20.41 13.59 -6.78
C PHE A 33 -21.44 13.46 -7.90
N GLU A 34 -21.83 14.59 -8.52
CA GLU A 34 -22.75 14.55 -9.67
C GLU A 34 -22.13 13.82 -10.85
N GLN A 35 -20.87 14.12 -11.20
CA GLN A 35 -20.17 13.39 -12.27
C GLN A 35 -20.08 11.88 -11.96
N GLU A 36 -19.87 11.51 -10.70
CA GLU A 36 -19.86 10.11 -10.28
C GLU A 36 -21.23 9.42 -10.46
N LYS A 37 -22.34 10.09 -10.19
CA LYS A 37 -23.69 9.56 -10.48
C LYS A 37 -23.88 9.28 -11.96
N TYR A 38 -23.50 10.24 -12.82
CA TYR A 38 -23.60 10.08 -14.27
C TYR A 38 -22.77 8.90 -14.77
N VAL A 39 -21.54 8.76 -14.28
CA VAL A 39 -20.67 7.63 -14.60
C VAL A 39 -21.28 6.30 -14.15
N LYS A 40 -21.77 6.20 -12.91
CA LYS A 40 -22.40 4.97 -12.40
C LYS A 40 -23.66 4.61 -13.20
N ALA A 41 -24.45 5.61 -13.59
CA ALA A 41 -25.62 5.41 -14.43
C ALA A 41 -25.23 4.93 -15.85
N ALA A 42 -24.17 5.51 -16.43
CA ALA A 42 -23.64 5.09 -17.73
C ALA A 42 -23.10 3.64 -17.68
N LEU A 43 -22.31 3.30 -16.66
CA LEU A 43 -21.81 1.95 -16.46
C LEU A 43 -22.96 0.96 -16.28
N ARG A 44 -23.98 1.29 -15.50
CA ARG A 44 -25.17 0.44 -15.33
C ARG A 44 -25.94 0.24 -16.63
N THR A 45 -26.02 1.28 -17.45
CA THR A 45 -26.64 1.21 -18.77
C THR A 45 -25.88 0.22 -19.65
N LEU A 46 -24.56 0.33 -19.66
CA LEU A 46 -23.65 -0.51 -20.44
C LEU A 46 -23.63 -1.98 -19.98
N PHE A 47 -23.55 -2.23 -18.66
CA PHE A 47 -23.43 -3.57 -18.09
C PHE A 47 -24.74 -4.37 -18.12
N TYR A 48 -25.89 -3.71 -17.93
CA TYR A 48 -27.19 -4.39 -17.89
C TYR A 48 -28.00 -4.21 -19.19
N GLY A 49 -27.41 -3.60 -20.23
CA GLY A 49 -28.07 -3.40 -21.52
C GLY A 49 -29.29 -2.50 -21.45
N ASN A 50 -29.34 -1.55 -20.51
CA ASN A 50 -30.44 -0.60 -20.46
C ASN A 50 -30.32 0.39 -21.65
N THR A 51 -31.44 0.95 -22.08
CA THR A 51 -31.48 1.82 -23.27
C THR A 51 -31.26 3.31 -22.96
N SER A 52 -31.31 3.74 -21.69
CA SER A 52 -31.19 5.16 -21.34
C SER A 52 -30.55 5.39 -19.98
N VAL A 53 -29.46 6.18 -19.99
CA VAL A 53 -28.78 6.69 -18.80
C VAL A 53 -29.73 7.60 -17.99
N ASP A 54 -30.51 8.44 -18.67
CA ASP A 54 -31.46 9.36 -18.04
C ASP A 54 -32.56 8.61 -17.28
N ASN A 55 -33.04 7.50 -17.83
CA ASN A 55 -34.02 6.66 -17.14
C ASN A 55 -33.42 6.03 -15.88
N ILE A 56 -32.15 5.62 -15.89
CA ILE A 56 -31.46 5.13 -14.68
C ILE A 56 -31.30 6.25 -13.65
N LEU A 57 -30.90 7.45 -14.07
CA LEU A 57 -30.75 8.63 -13.21
C LEU A 57 -32.08 9.05 -12.57
N LYS A 58 -33.19 8.91 -13.31
CA LYS A 58 -34.56 9.23 -12.85
C LYS A 58 -35.23 8.09 -12.07
N SER A 59 -34.75 6.84 -12.23
CA SER A 59 -35.32 5.67 -11.57
C SER A 59 -35.08 5.65 -10.06
N SER A 60 -35.88 4.84 -9.36
CA SER A 60 -35.70 4.48 -7.95
C SER A 60 -34.31 3.91 -7.62
N TYR A 61 -33.45 3.65 -8.59
CA TYR A 61 -32.08 3.22 -8.30
C TYR A 61 -31.28 4.26 -7.50
N PHE A 62 -31.52 5.56 -7.71
CA PHE A 62 -30.90 6.62 -6.90
C PHE A 62 -31.80 7.18 -5.79
N LYS A 63 -33.11 6.87 -5.80
CA LYS A 63 -34.03 7.24 -4.70
C LYS A 63 -34.08 6.16 -3.60
N ASP A 64 -34.13 4.88 -3.97
CA ASP A 64 -34.40 3.74 -3.07
C ASP A 64 -33.18 2.78 -2.94
N HIS A 65 -32.36 2.61 -3.97
CA HIS A 65 -31.14 1.76 -3.87
C HIS A 65 -29.93 2.50 -3.29
N VAL A 66 -29.93 3.83 -3.34
CA VAL A 66 -29.11 4.65 -2.47
C VAL A 66 -29.50 4.35 -1.03
N GLU A 67 -30.77 4.15 -0.66
CA GLU A 67 -31.10 3.72 0.70
C GLU A 67 -30.68 2.28 1.01
N VAL A 68 -30.88 1.28 0.14
CA VAL A 68 -30.62 -0.14 0.48
C VAL A 68 -29.13 -0.57 0.41
N LEU A 69 -28.35 -0.13 -0.58
CA LEU A 69 -26.89 -0.40 -0.61
C LEU A 69 -26.17 0.42 0.45
N LEU A 70 -26.69 1.62 0.72
CA LEU A 70 -26.21 2.38 1.82
C LEU A 70 -26.81 1.92 3.16
N GLU A 71 -27.87 1.14 3.28
CA GLU A 71 -28.33 0.60 4.58
C GLU A 71 -27.48 -0.59 5.03
N HIS A 72 -26.91 -1.34 4.08
CA HIS A 72 -25.94 -2.40 4.40
C HIS A 72 -24.47 -1.90 4.51
N GLU A 73 -24.15 -0.68 4.03
CA GLU A 73 -22.80 -0.07 4.16
C GLU A 73 -22.73 1.33 4.85
N ARG A 74 -23.83 2.06 5.14
CA ARG A 74 -23.94 3.30 5.98
C ARG A 74 -23.85 2.95 7.45
N SER A 75 -22.75 2.33 7.84
CA SER A 75 -22.16 2.72 9.13
C SER A 75 -21.12 3.84 8.96
N TYR A 76 -21.07 4.47 7.77
CA TYR A 76 -20.17 5.59 7.49
C TYR A 76 -20.93 6.80 6.96
N GLU A 77 -21.04 7.85 7.78
CA GLU A 77 -21.48 9.18 7.33
C GLU A 77 -20.48 9.74 6.28
N ASN A 78 -20.92 10.65 5.41
CA ASN A 78 -20.05 11.31 4.42
C ASN A 78 -18.82 12.00 5.05
N SER A 79 -18.96 12.48 6.29
CA SER A 79 -17.88 13.03 7.12
C SER A 79 -16.83 11.96 7.49
N GLU A 80 -17.26 10.74 7.77
CA GLU A 80 -16.38 9.64 8.15
C GLU A 80 -15.60 9.13 6.94
N LEU A 81 -16.24 8.94 5.78
CA LEU A 81 -15.54 8.59 4.55
C LEU A 81 -14.40 9.56 4.22
N LYS A 82 -14.60 10.85 4.50
CA LYS A 82 -13.56 11.87 4.36
C LYS A 82 -12.43 11.70 5.37
N GLU A 83 -12.70 11.50 6.67
CA GLU A 83 -11.65 11.27 7.67
C GLU A 83 -10.80 10.03 7.33
N TYR A 84 -11.44 8.99 6.79
CA TYR A 84 -10.79 7.78 6.29
C TYR A 84 -9.86 8.07 5.10
N ASP A 85 -10.34 8.81 4.10
CA ASP A 85 -9.56 9.19 2.93
C ASP A 85 -8.40 10.13 3.30
N ASP A 86 -8.61 11.08 4.22
CA ASP A 86 -7.59 12.00 4.72
C ASP A 86 -6.43 11.26 5.41
N LEU A 87 -6.76 10.26 6.25
CA LEU A 87 -5.75 9.45 6.91
C LEU A 87 -4.97 8.58 5.89
N ARG A 88 -5.63 8.00 4.89
CA ARG A 88 -4.96 7.28 3.79
C ARG A 88 -4.06 8.20 2.96
N ASN A 89 -4.51 9.42 2.68
CA ASN A 89 -3.72 10.42 1.96
C ASN A 89 -2.49 10.85 2.76
N THR A 90 -2.58 10.92 4.08
CA THR A 90 -1.44 11.17 4.96
C THR A 90 -0.37 10.08 4.80
N PHE A 91 -0.78 8.80 4.69
CA PHE A 91 0.14 7.70 4.36
C PHE A 91 0.80 7.92 2.99
N PHE A 92 0.04 8.23 1.94
CA PHE A 92 0.60 8.42 0.59
C PHE A 92 1.59 9.59 0.52
N GLN A 93 1.27 10.72 1.14
CA GLN A 93 2.18 11.87 1.21
C GLN A 93 3.49 11.49 1.90
N PHE A 94 3.42 10.73 2.99
CA PHE A 94 4.61 10.29 3.70
C PHE A 94 5.42 9.27 2.91
N GLN A 95 4.77 8.28 2.27
CA GLN A 95 5.42 7.32 1.38
C GLN A 95 6.20 8.06 0.29
N GLU A 96 5.55 9.02 -0.38
CA GLU A 96 6.13 9.81 -1.46
C GLU A 96 7.33 10.64 -0.97
N LYS A 97 7.20 11.30 0.18
CA LYS A 97 8.31 12.06 0.80
C LYS A 97 9.54 11.19 1.03
N ILE A 98 9.38 10.04 1.69
CA ILE A 98 10.48 9.12 1.99
C ILE A 98 11.08 8.56 0.71
N TYR A 99 10.21 8.13 -0.20
CA TYR A 99 10.62 7.55 -1.47
C TYR A 99 11.44 8.52 -2.33
N LEU A 100 10.95 9.76 -2.51
CA LEU A 100 11.64 10.79 -3.29
C LEU A 100 13.00 11.14 -2.69
N LYS A 101 13.09 11.26 -1.36
CA LYS A 101 14.36 11.52 -0.65
C LYS A 101 15.43 10.50 -1.04
N TYR A 102 15.15 9.21 -0.84
CA TYR A 102 16.15 8.16 -1.09
C TYR A 102 16.35 7.85 -2.57
N LYS A 103 15.32 8.02 -3.41
CA LYS A 103 15.46 7.94 -4.88
C LYS A 103 16.45 8.99 -5.40
N GLN A 104 16.39 10.21 -4.88
CA GLN A 104 17.31 11.28 -5.27
C GLN A 104 18.75 10.94 -4.87
N VAL A 105 18.97 10.46 -3.64
CA VAL A 105 20.30 9.99 -3.22
C VAL A 105 20.79 8.89 -4.15
N LEU A 106 19.99 7.83 -4.35
CA LEU A 106 20.36 6.67 -5.17
C LEU A 106 20.70 7.02 -6.63
N ARG A 107 20.05 8.04 -7.20
CA ARG A 107 20.33 8.54 -8.56
C ARG A 107 21.69 9.23 -8.67
N ASN A 108 22.17 9.82 -7.58
CA ASN A 108 23.42 10.57 -7.55
C ASN A 108 24.64 9.71 -7.17
N ILE A 109 24.41 8.47 -6.72
CA ILE A 109 25.50 7.54 -6.39
C ILE A 109 26.23 7.12 -7.68
N ASN A 110 27.54 7.35 -7.71
CA ASN A 110 28.40 6.75 -8.72
C ASN A 110 28.77 5.32 -8.30
N PHE A 111 28.30 4.34 -9.07
CA PHE A 111 28.59 2.92 -8.84
C PHE A 111 29.89 2.45 -9.48
N GLU A 112 30.54 3.30 -10.29
CA GLU A 112 31.82 2.98 -10.92
C GLU A 112 32.92 2.80 -9.86
N GLY A 113 33.68 1.71 -9.96
CA GLY A 113 34.73 1.37 -9.00
C GLY A 113 34.25 0.93 -7.61
N LYS A 114 32.94 0.83 -7.37
CA LYS A 114 32.38 0.26 -6.13
C LYS A 114 32.40 -1.27 -6.18
N SER A 115 32.32 -1.91 -5.02
CA SER A 115 32.27 -3.37 -4.94
C SER A 115 31.02 -3.94 -5.62
N ASN A 116 31.10 -5.20 -6.08
CA ASN A 116 29.97 -5.90 -6.68
C ASN A 116 28.74 -5.87 -5.77
N ALA A 117 28.91 -6.20 -4.48
CA ALA A 117 27.82 -6.19 -3.51
C ALA A 117 27.14 -4.82 -3.37
N TYR A 118 27.92 -3.74 -3.36
CA TYR A 118 27.39 -2.38 -3.27
C TYR A 118 26.53 -2.03 -4.50
N SER A 119 27.02 -2.38 -5.70
CA SER A 119 26.29 -2.20 -6.96
C SER A 119 24.99 -3.02 -7.01
N HIS A 120 25.02 -4.27 -6.53
CA HIS A 120 23.82 -5.11 -6.44
C HIS A 120 22.79 -4.55 -5.47
N CYS A 121 23.21 -4.00 -4.32
CA CYS A 121 22.31 -3.28 -3.42
C CYS A 121 21.61 -2.12 -4.14
N GLY A 122 22.36 -1.34 -4.95
CA GLY A 122 21.81 -0.28 -5.78
C GLY A 122 20.73 -0.76 -6.74
N ILE A 123 20.95 -1.90 -7.42
CA ILE A 123 19.98 -2.50 -8.35
C ILE A 123 18.71 -2.93 -7.60
N ILE A 124 18.85 -3.62 -6.46
CA ILE A 124 17.71 -4.07 -5.64
C ILE A 124 16.85 -2.86 -5.21
N TYR A 125 17.48 -1.78 -4.75
CA TYR A 125 16.78 -0.57 -4.34
C TYR A 125 16.10 0.16 -5.51
N LYS A 126 16.70 0.17 -6.71
CA LYS A 126 16.04 0.71 -7.91
C LYS A 126 14.78 -0.08 -8.25
N LYS A 127 14.82 -1.41 -8.13
CA LYS A 127 13.67 -2.29 -8.38
C LYS A 127 12.51 -2.07 -7.41
N LEU A 128 12.77 -1.59 -6.20
CA LEU A 128 11.71 -1.31 -5.23
C LEU A 128 10.71 -0.21 -5.68
N ASP A 129 11.06 0.63 -6.66
CA ASP A 129 10.18 1.68 -7.21
C ASP A 129 8.83 1.11 -7.68
N SER A 130 8.88 0.04 -8.49
CA SER A 130 7.67 -0.60 -9.00
C SER A 130 6.84 -1.23 -7.88
N ASN A 131 7.49 -1.79 -6.85
CA ASN A 131 6.79 -2.36 -5.70
C ASN A 131 6.08 -1.30 -4.85
N PHE A 132 6.69 -0.13 -4.64
CA PHE A 132 6.05 0.98 -3.93
C PHE A 132 4.85 1.53 -4.69
N SER A 133 4.99 1.64 -6.02
CA SER A 133 3.89 2.05 -6.91
C SER A 133 2.73 1.04 -6.88
N ALA A 134 3.05 -0.26 -6.97
CA ALA A 134 2.06 -1.33 -6.84
C ALA A 134 1.36 -1.29 -5.48
N LEU A 135 2.11 -1.15 -4.39
CA LEU A 135 1.54 -1.04 -3.04
C LEU A 135 0.59 0.16 -2.92
N ARG A 136 0.97 1.33 -3.46
CA ARG A 136 0.13 2.54 -3.46
C ARG A 136 -1.19 2.28 -4.16
N MET A 137 -1.16 1.62 -5.32
CA MET A 137 -2.37 1.21 -6.04
C MET A 137 -3.22 0.24 -5.22
N LEU A 138 -2.63 -0.84 -4.71
CA LEU A 138 -3.37 -1.85 -3.97
C LEU A 138 -4.06 -1.28 -2.72
N ILE A 139 -3.37 -0.39 -1.98
CA ILE A 139 -3.94 0.34 -0.84
C ILE A 139 -5.10 1.23 -1.28
N LYS A 140 -4.95 1.92 -2.41
CA LYS A 140 -6.00 2.78 -2.97
C LYS A 140 -7.28 2.02 -3.32
N TYR A 141 -7.13 0.79 -3.81
CA TYR A 141 -8.24 -0.10 -4.17
C TYR A 141 -8.68 -1.03 -3.04
N ASP A 142 -8.15 -0.86 -1.82
CA ASP A 142 -8.49 -1.67 -0.65
C ASP A 142 -8.20 -3.19 -0.83
N TYR A 143 -7.24 -3.56 -1.70
CA TYR A 143 -6.81 -4.95 -1.97
C TYR A 143 -5.85 -5.47 -0.89
N ILE A 144 -6.40 -5.92 0.23
CA ILE A 144 -5.65 -6.15 1.48
C ILE A 144 -4.66 -7.32 1.38
N TYR A 145 -5.05 -8.41 0.74
CA TYR A 145 -4.23 -9.63 0.68
C TYR A 145 -3.03 -9.44 -0.22
N GLU A 146 -3.25 -8.79 -1.36
CA GLU A 146 -2.20 -8.36 -2.28
C GLU A 146 -1.27 -7.35 -1.61
N CYS A 147 -1.82 -6.44 -0.78
CA CYS A 147 -0.98 -5.56 0.03
C CYS A 147 -0.08 -6.33 1.00
N TYR A 148 -0.60 -7.36 1.69
CA TYR A 148 0.23 -8.20 2.57
C TYR A 148 1.37 -8.87 1.80
N ALA A 149 1.07 -9.41 0.61
CA ALA A 149 2.07 -10.04 -0.26
C ALA A 149 3.14 -9.05 -0.73
N ILE A 150 2.74 -7.87 -1.20
CA ILE A 150 3.68 -6.85 -1.68
C ILE A 150 4.53 -6.27 -0.54
N ILE A 151 3.95 -5.99 0.64
CA ILE A 151 4.74 -5.52 1.78
C ILE A 151 5.78 -6.57 2.18
N ARG A 152 5.38 -7.84 2.24
CA ARG A 152 6.29 -8.95 2.52
C ARG A 152 7.43 -9.02 1.49
N GLN A 153 7.10 -8.98 0.20
CA GLN A 153 8.08 -8.99 -0.87
C GLN A 153 9.06 -7.82 -0.77
N ILE A 154 8.59 -6.60 -0.45
CA ILE A 154 9.46 -5.44 -0.24
C ILE A 154 10.41 -5.69 0.93
N ILE A 155 9.91 -6.21 2.07
CA ILE A 155 10.74 -6.53 3.24
C ILE A 155 11.81 -7.58 2.88
N GLU A 156 11.46 -8.61 2.12
CA GLU A 156 12.41 -9.62 1.65
C GLU A 156 13.51 -9.01 0.76
N GLN A 157 13.16 -8.09 -0.14
CA GLN A 157 14.15 -7.39 -0.97
C GLN A 157 15.04 -6.45 -0.14
N ILE A 158 14.49 -5.74 0.85
CA ILE A 158 15.28 -4.91 1.78
C ILE A 158 16.23 -5.79 2.61
N ALA A 159 15.75 -6.92 3.11
CA ALA A 159 16.57 -7.87 3.86
C ALA A 159 17.68 -8.46 2.99
N PHE A 160 17.37 -8.80 1.74
CA PHE A 160 18.33 -9.28 0.78
C PHE A 160 19.44 -8.25 0.53
N ALA A 161 19.09 -6.99 0.24
CA ALA A 161 20.08 -5.93 0.10
C ALA A 161 20.93 -5.74 1.37
N TYR A 162 20.32 -5.79 2.55
CA TYR A 162 21.05 -5.69 3.82
C TYR A 162 22.06 -6.82 4.01
N ASP A 163 21.72 -8.05 3.66
CA ASP A 163 22.60 -9.21 3.78
C ASP A 163 23.69 -9.21 2.69
N THR A 164 23.34 -8.85 1.45
CA THR A 164 24.27 -8.73 0.32
C THR A 164 25.43 -7.79 0.61
N GLN A 165 25.22 -6.69 1.35
CA GLN A 165 26.28 -5.73 1.64
C GLN A 165 27.48 -6.34 2.40
N PHE A 166 27.29 -7.48 3.08
CA PHE A 166 28.31 -8.17 3.87
C PHE A 166 28.99 -9.32 3.13
N ARG A 167 28.71 -9.46 1.82
CA ARG A 167 29.19 -10.54 0.96
C ARG A 167 30.00 -9.95 -0.17
N ASN A 168 30.90 -10.72 -0.77
CA ASN A 168 31.77 -10.22 -1.84
C ASN A 168 31.35 -10.77 -3.20
N GLU A 169 31.01 -12.07 -3.25
CA GLU A 169 30.69 -12.78 -4.48
C GLU A 169 29.19 -13.11 -4.58
N ILE A 170 28.69 -13.21 -5.82
CA ILE A 170 27.26 -13.46 -6.10
C ILE A 170 26.85 -14.84 -5.59
N GLU A 171 27.75 -15.80 -5.66
CA GLU A 171 27.57 -17.18 -5.21
C GLU A 171 27.29 -17.27 -3.70
N ASP A 172 27.75 -16.28 -2.93
CA ASP A 172 27.51 -16.21 -1.49
C ASP A 172 26.13 -15.66 -1.14
N PHE A 173 25.42 -15.05 -2.10
CA PHE A 173 24.15 -14.38 -1.85
C PHE A 173 23.08 -15.38 -1.39
N GLN A 174 22.41 -15.06 -0.27
CA GLN A 174 21.35 -15.90 0.27
C GLN A 174 20.03 -15.66 -0.45
N SER A 175 19.08 -16.59 -0.28
CA SER A 175 17.70 -16.31 -0.70
C SER A 175 17.11 -15.16 0.12
N PRO A 176 16.29 -14.28 -0.48
CA PRO A 176 15.70 -13.14 0.24
C PRO A 176 14.99 -13.51 1.56
N THR A 177 14.33 -14.68 1.58
CA THR A 177 13.67 -15.22 2.78
C THR A 177 14.64 -15.57 3.90
N LYS A 178 15.85 -16.08 3.58
CA LYS A 178 16.90 -16.39 4.57
C LYS A 178 17.57 -15.13 5.11
N SER A 179 17.69 -14.09 4.28
CA SER A 179 18.29 -12.81 4.66
C SER A 179 17.50 -12.06 5.74
N ILE A 180 16.22 -12.41 5.98
CA ILE A 180 15.40 -11.88 7.08
C ILE A 180 16.07 -12.11 8.43
N SER A 181 16.73 -13.24 8.65
CA SER A 181 17.40 -13.54 9.92
C SER A 181 18.51 -12.53 10.22
N LYS A 182 19.32 -12.18 9.22
CA LYS A 182 20.37 -11.16 9.35
C LYS A 182 19.77 -9.78 9.62
N LEU A 183 18.67 -9.45 8.95
CA LEU A 183 17.98 -8.19 9.16
C LEU A 183 17.40 -8.03 10.58
N LYS A 184 16.99 -9.13 11.24
CA LYS A 184 16.50 -9.08 12.64
C LYS A 184 17.58 -8.63 13.62
N GLU A 185 18.86 -8.87 13.35
CA GLU A 185 19.95 -8.37 14.18
C GLU A 185 20.00 -6.84 14.18
N PHE A 186 19.73 -6.23 13.03
CA PHE A 186 19.72 -4.77 12.86
C PHE A 186 18.41 -4.11 13.27
N TYR A 187 17.28 -4.72 12.90
CA TYR A 187 15.93 -4.22 13.18
C TYR A 187 15.08 -5.33 13.84
N PRO A 188 15.23 -5.58 15.16
CA PRO A 188 14.63 -6.76 15.82
C PRO A 188 13.11 -6.90 15.66
N LYS A 189 12.39 -5.78 15.61
CA LYS A 189 10.92 -5.79 15.48
C LYS A 189 10.42 -6.30 14.12
N ILE A 190 11.29 -6.45 13.12
CA ILE A 190 10.89 -6.90 11.79
C ILE A 190 10.41 -8.35 11.78
N GLY A 191 10.93 -9.18 12.68
CA GLY A 191 10.57 -10.60 12.73
C GLY A 191 9.08 -10.82 13.04
N ILE A 192 8.52 -10.00 13.94
CA ILE A 192 7.10 -10.06 14.30
C ILE A 192 6.24 -9.65 13.10
N LEU A 193 6.57 -8.51 12.47
CA LEU A 193 5.85 -8.04 11.29
C LEU A 193 5.92 -9.05 10.15
N TYR A 194 7.11 -9.58 9.85
CA TYR A 194 7.29 -10.56 8.78
C TYR A 194 6.49 -11.85 9.00
N GLY A 195 6.46 -12.37 10.24
CA GLY A 195 5.64 -13.53 10.60
C GLY A 195 4.16 -13.23 10.44
N GLU A 196 3.71 -12.04 10.86
CA GLU A 196 2.33 -11.60 10.66
C GLU A 196 1.96 -11.58 9.18
N LEU A 197 2.74 -10.88 8.35
CA LEU A 197 2.50 -10.80 6.90
C LEU A 197 2.46 -12.19 6.25
N SER A 198 3.39 -13.07 6.64
CA SER A 198 3.46 -14.44 6.11
C SER A 198 2.21 -15.26 6.42
N SER A 199 1.63 -15.09 7.62
CA SER A 199 0.37 -15.75 7.99
C SER A 199 -0.86 -15.18 7.28
N LYS A 200 -0.74 -14.00 6.66
CA LYS A 200 -1.83 -13.35 5.92
C LYS A 200 -1.73 -13.49 4.40
N THR A 201 -0.61 -13.97 3.88
CA THR A 201 -0.42 -14.18 2.44
C THR A 201 -1.03 -15.47 1.90
N HIS A 202 -1.29 -16.46 2.76
CA HIS A 202 -1.96 -17.70 2.38
C HIS A 202 -3.34 -17.74 3.02
N ILE A 203 -4.34 -18.18 2.26
CA ILE A 203 -5.68 -18.42 2.81
C ILE A 203 -5.61 -19.64 3.72
N ASP A 204 -6.04 -19.47 4.96
CA ASP A 204 -6.26 -20.54 5.91
C ASP A 204 -7.67 -20.43 6.53
N SER A 205 -8.08 -21.45 7.29
CA SER A 205 -9.41 -21.52 7.89
C SER A 205 -9.72 -20.36 8.84
N SER A 206 -8.70 -19.75 9.47
CA SER A 206 -8.88 -18.56 10.32
C SER A 206 -9.28 -17.32 9.53
N GLN A 207 -9.03 -17.34 8.22
CA GLN A 207 -9.33 -16.21 7.35
C GLN A 207 -10.74 -16.33 6.75
N PHE A 208 -11.40 -17.48 6.70
CA PHE A 208 -12.71 -17.61 6.05
C PHE A 208 -13.79 -16.67 6.62
N GLN A 209 -13.80 -16.44 7.93
CA GLN A 209 -14.73 -15.48 8.57
C GLN A 209 -14.50 -14.01 8.14
N ASN A 210 -13.37 -13.73 7.49
CA ASN A 210 -12.96 -12.41 7.03
C ASN A 210 -13.27 -12.14 5.56
N HIS A 211 -13.87 -13.11 4.86
CA HIS A 211 -14.24 -13.04 3.45
C HIS A 211 -15.76 -12.82 3.32
N PHE A 212 -16.18 -11.93 2.43
CA PHE A 212 -17.60 -11.79 2.11
C PHE A 212 -17.92 -12.60 0.86
N TYR A 213 -18.89 -13.50 0.97
CA TYR A 213 -19.44 -14.24 -0.15
C TYR A 213 -20.60 -13.44 -0.74
N VAL A 214 -20.52 -13.11 -2.03
CA VAL A 214 -21.64 -12.51 -2.75
C VAL A 214 -22.27 -13.59 -3.61
N ASN A 215 -23.53 -13.89 -3.34
CA ASN A 215 -24.33 -14.74 -4.21
C ASN A 215 -24.95 -13.85 -5.31
N LEU A 216 -24.40 -13.92 -6.52
CA LEU A 216 -24.88 -13.13 -7.66
C LEU A 216 -26.08 -13.85 -8.29
N LYS A 217 -27.24 -13.78 -7.64
CA LYS A 217 -28.58 -14.22 -8.11
C LYS A 217 -28.75 -15.72 -8.43
N ASN A 218 -27.72 -16.48 -8.79
CA ASN A 218 -27.75 -17.92 -9.02
C ASN A 218 -26.64 -18.58 -8.18
N LYS A 219 -26.95 -19.73 -7.55
CA LYS A 219 -26.01 -20.48 -6.68
C LYS A 219 -24.70 -20.91 -7.35
N GLU A 220 -24.60 -20.76 -8.67
CA GLU A 220 -23.42 -21.10 -9.47
C GLU A 220 -22.44 -19.92 -9.64
N ASP A 221 -22.90 -18.67 -9.43
CA ASP A 221 -22.07 -17.46 -9.53
C ASP A 221 -21.82 -16.89 -8.12
N ALA A 222 -20.94 -17.56 -7.37
CA ALA A 222 -20.45 -17.06 -6.09
C ALA A 222 -19.14 -16.26 -6.28
N GLY A 223 -19.16 -14.98 -5.91
CA GLY A 223 -17.97 -14.13 -5.85
C GLY A 223 -17.46 -13.99 -4.41
N VAL A 224 -16.15 -13.71 -4.25
CA VAL A 224 -15.54 -13.41 -2.96
C VAL A 224 -15.02 -11.97 -2.97
N ILE A 225 -15.54 -11.12 -2.07
CA ILE A 225 -14.98 -9.78 -1.87
C ILE A 225 -13.79 -9.87 -0.93
N LEU A 226 -12.62 -9.52 -1.45
CA LEU A 226 -11.34 -9.47 -0.73
C LEU A 226 -10.94 -8.07 -0.24
N ARG A 227 -11.87 -7.10 -0.34
CA ARG A 227 -11.62 -5.69 -0.06
C ARG A 227 -12.20 -5.26 1.29
N SER A 228 -11.50 -4.39 2.02
CA SER A 228 -12.04 -3.80 3.26
C SER A 228 -11.31 -2.52 3.66
N ARG A 229 -12.00 -1.39 3.51
CA ARG A 229 -11.48 -0.08 3.88
C ARG A 229 -11.03 0.02 5.34
N LYS A 230 -11.75 -0.63 6.27
CA LYS A 230 -11.36 -0.71 7.68
C LYS A 230 -10.00 -1.39 7.87
N LYS A 231 -9.74 -2.48 7.14
CA LYS A 231 -8.47 -3.21 7.21
C LYS A 231 -7.33 -2.51 6.47
N THR A 232 -7.64 -1.62 5.52
CA THR A 232 -6.64 -0.81 4.78
C THR A 232 -5.75 0.04 5.70
N PHE A 233 -6.24 0.56 6.84
CA PHE A 233 -5.37 1.30 7.78
C PHE A 233 -4.37 0.40 8.49
N SER A 234 -4.80 -0.83 8.79
CA SER A 234 -3.92 -1.87 9.29
C SER A 234 -2.77 -2.09 8.30
N ILE A 235 -3.09 -2.17 7.01
CA ILE A 235 -2.10 -2.24 5.93
C ILE A 235 -1.23 -0.99 5.88
N CYS A 236 -1.80 0.22 5.91
CA CYS A 236 -1.04 1.47 5.88
C CYS A 236 -0.03 1.53 7.05
N HIS A 237 -0.45 1.17 8.26
CA HIS A 237 0.44 1.12 9.42
C HIS A 237 1.61 0.14 9.22
N ARG A 238 1.36 -1.04 8.65
CA ARG A 238 2.41 -2.02 8.33
C ARG A 238 3.34 -1.52 7.23
N ALA A 239 2.80 -0.86 6.22
CA ALA A 239 3.56 -0.21 5.17
C ALA A 239 4.44 0.92 5.72
N LEU A 240 3.97 1.69 6.72
CA LEU A 240 4.79 2.70 7.40
C LEU A 240 5.98 2.09 8.15
N ILE A 241 5.79 0.95 8.82
CA ILE A 241 6.90 0.23 9.47
C ILE A 241 7.90 -0.27 8.42
N MET A 242 7.40 -0.78 7.28
CA MET A 242 8.24 -1.16 6.14
C MET A 242 9.01 0.04 5.56
N LEU A 243 8.40 1.23 5.50
CA LEU A 243 9.08 2.46 5.07
C LEU A 243 10.18 2.92 6.05
N ASP A 244 9.94 2.81 7.37
CA ASP A 244 10.98 3.05 8.38
C ASP A 244 12.16 2.08 8.19
N LEU A 245 11.87 0.79 7.94
CA LEU A 245 12.89 -0.21 7.65
C LEU A 245 13.67 0.12 6.38
N TYR A 246 12.98 0.44 5.29
CA TYR A 246 13.57 0.85 4.01
C TYR A 246 14.57 2.00 4.22
N ALA A 247 14.14 3.05 4.93
CA ALA A 247 14.97 4.21 5.24
C ALA A 247 16.20 3.85 6.10
N CYS A 248 16.01 3.05 7.15
CA CYS A 248 17.09 2.62 8.03
C CYS A 248 18.15 1.80 7.30
N VAL A 249 17.72 0.85 6.47
CA VAL A 249 18.63 -0.03 5.72
C VAL A 249 19.31 0.72 4.58
N PHE A 250 18.60 1.62 3.91
CA PHE A 250 19.19 2.48 2.87
C PHE A 250 20.34 3.29 3.46
N GLU A 251 20.09 3.99 4.56
CA GLU A 251 21.12 4.80 5.21
C GLU A 251 22.31 3.95 5.67
N HIS A 252 22.06 2.71 6.09
CA HIS A 252 23.12 1.80 6.53
C HIS A 252 24.04 1.38 5.37
N ILE A 253 23.45 0.99 4.24
CA ILE A 253 24.19 0.49 3.06
C ILE A 253 24.93 1.64 2.38
N PHE A 254 24.23 2.74 2.12
CA PHE A 254 24.76 3.88 1.36
C PHE A 254 25.31 4.98 2.29
N TYR A 255 25.82 4.59 3.45
CA TYR A 255 26.26 5.50 4.50
C TYR A 255 27.22 6.58 3.98
N ASP A 256 28.22 6.18 3.19
CA ASP A 256 29.27 7.07 2.71
C ASP A 256 28.78 8.07 1.64
N GLU A 257 27.56 7.91 1.13
CA GLU A 257 26.94 8.78 0.11
C GLU A 257 25.89 9.73 0.70
N ILE A 258 25.70 9.71 2.02
CA ILE A 258 24.64 10.45 2.71
C ILE A 258 25.24 11.51 3.62
N ASN A 259 24.88 12.76 3.35
CA ASN A 259 25.33 13.91 4.14
C ASN A 259 24.50 14.12 5.41
N ASP A 260 23.20 13.81 5.37
CA ASP A 260 22.26 14.05 6.47
C ASP A 260 21.42 12.80 6.78
N PHE A 261 21.77 12.16 7.90
CA PHE A 261 21.15 10.92 8.37
C PHE A 261 19.89 11.21 9.18
N SER A 262 18.79 10.56 8.83
CA SER A 262 17.51 10.67 9.54
C SER A 262 17.12 9.42 10.34
N CYS A 263 17.79 8.29 10.08
CA CYS A 263 17.43 6.98 10.62
C CYS A 263 18.56 6.30 11.40
N ILE A 264 19.83 6.56 11.07
CA ILE A 264 20.97 5.94 11.76
C ILE A 264 21.95 6.97 12.35
N LYS A 265 22.77 6.52 13.30
CA LYS A 265 23.88 7.26 13.91
C LYS A 265 25.16 7.08 13.10
N LYS A 266 26.20 7.86 13.43
CA LYS A 266 27.54 7.73 12.84
C LYS A 266 28.15 6.32 12.94
N ASN A 267 27.82 5.57 13.98
CA ASN A 267 28.27 4.18 14.16
C ASN A 267 27.33 3.16 13.47
N ARG A 268 26.52 3.59 12.50
CA ARG A 268 25.54 2.78 11.75
C ARG A 268 24.48 2.08 12.61
N THR A 269 24.29 2.51 13.87
CA THR A 269 23.21 2.01 14.73
C THR A 269 21.94 2.84 14.57
N LEU A 270 20.79 2.22 14.84
CA LEU A 270 19.49 2.90 14.75
C LEU A 270 19.38 4.11 15.69
N LEU A 271 18.89 5.24 15.17
CA LEU A 271 18.46 6.36 15.99
C LEU A 271 17.21 6.00 16.79
N LYS A 272 17.12 6.36 18.07
CA LYS A 272 15.90 6.11 18.87
C LYS A 272 14.74 6.99 18.42
N LYS A 273 15.03 8.25 18.10
CA LYS A 273 14.07 9.23 17.58
C LYS A 273 14.34 9.39 16.09
N ARG A 274 13.47 8.82 15.26
CA ARG A 274 13.52 8.91 13.79
C ARG A 274 12.25 9.59 13.32
N GLU A 275 12.37 10.39 12.28
CA GLU A 275 11.22 11.06 11.66
C GLU A 275 10.14 10.05 11.26
N THR A 276 10.54 8.99 10.57
CA THR A 276 9.71 7.84 10.18
C THR A 276 8.96 7.22 11.36
N ARG A 277 9.62 7.06 12.51
CA ARG A 277 8.99 6.52 13.73
C ARG A 277 7.95 7.46 14.32
N ASN A 278 8.20 8.78 14.26
CA ASN A 278 7.23 9.77 14.69
C ASN A 278 5.97 9.72 13.81
N TYR A 279 6.12 9.61 12.50
CA TYR A 279 4.99 9.45 11.58
C TYR A 279 4.17 8.19 11.86
N ILE A 280 4.83 7.04 12.10
CA ILE A 280 4.13 5.80 12.51
C ILE A 280 3.27 6.05 13.77
N ASN A 281 3.84 6.72 14.77
CA ASN A 281 3.14 6.98 16.04
C ASN A 281 1.96 7.95 15.86
N VAL A 282 2.13 9.01 15.07
CA VAL A 282 1.07 9.98 14.76
C VAL A 282 -0.07 9.28 14.01
N PHE A 283 0.26 8.55 12.95
CA PHE A 283 -0.72 7.78 12.18
C PHE A 283 -1.50 6.79 13.06
N ALA A 284 -0.81 6.05 13.92
CA ALA A 284 -1.45 5.10 14.84
C ALA A 284 -2.39 5.79 15.84
N LYS A 285 -2.01 6.98 16.33
CA LYS A 285 -2.86 7.80 17.22
C LYS A 285 -4.13 8.25 16.50
N ASP A 286 -4.01 8.76 15.28
CA ASP A 286 -5.13 9.26 14.49
C ASP A 286 -6.07 8.11 14.10
N TYR A 287 -5.52 6.97 13.69
CA TYR A 287 -6.27 5.74 13.47
C TYR A 287 -7.06 5.30 14.72
N ASN A 288 -6.41 5.25 15.88
CA ASN A 288 -7.07 4.85 17.13
C ASN A 288 -8.19 5.81 17.53
N LYS A 289 -8.01 7.12 17.31
CA LYS A 289 -9.05 8.13 17.56
C LYS A 289 -10.27 7.87 16.69
N LEU A 290 -10.05 7.61 15.40
CA LEU A 290 -11.11 7.32 14.43
C LEU A 290 -11.83 6.01 14.75
N MET A 291 -11.11 4.97 15.17
CA MET A 291 -11.72 3.70 15.60
C MET A 291 -12.55 3.84 16.88
N LYS A 292 -12.11 4.64 17.87
CA LYS A 292 -12.87 4.88 19.10
C LYS A 292 -14.15 5.65 18.88
N LYS A 293 -14.16 6.64 17.98
CA LYS A 293 -15.38 7.36 17.59
C LYS A 293 -16.45 6.40 17.06
N LYS A 294 -16.03 5.38 16.31
CA LYS A 294 -16.96 4.37 15.76
C LYS A 294 -17.61 3.54 16.87
N ILE A 295 -16.82 3.00 17.78
CA ILE A 295 -17.34 2.18 18.90
C ILE A 295 -18.36 2.97 19.72
N ALA A 296 -18.07 4.24 20.02
CA ALA A 296 -18.98 5.10 20.79
C ALA A 296 -20.27 5.53 20.04
N LYS A 297 -20.36 5.28 18.72
CA LYS A 297 -21.59 5.49 17.93
C LYS A 297 -22.41 4.20 17.78
N ASP A 298 -21.77 3.04 17.95
CA ASP A 298 -22.38 1.72 17.82
C ASP A 298 -22.94 1.21 19.19
N ASP A 299 -22.60 1.88 20.30
CA ASP A 299 -23.12 1.67 21.67
C ASP A 299 -24.25 2.66 22.01
#